data_AF-A0A956IZP1-F1
#
_entry.id   AF-A0A956IZP1-F1
#
_cell.length_a   1.000
_cell.length_b   1.000
_cell.length_c   1.000
_cell.angle_alpha   90.00
_cell.angle_beta   90.00
_cell.angle_gamma   90.00
#
_symmetry.space_group_name_H-M   'P 1'
#
loop_
_entity.id
_entity.type
_entity.pdbx_description
1 polymer ?
#
loop_
_entity_poly.entity_id
_entity_poly.type
_entity_poly.pdbx_seq_one_letter_code
_entity_poly.pdbx_strand_id
1 'polypeptide(L)'
;MTRFSKLSIASLLVIPLACSSSDGGGNQANPQLTPGEALCKSLDDYVTQCGAATPCDTALVTDCASIVDLLSEPFLNGVTDCINRGEGSMTSCLGAGFSSLTPTAAHTQLASSFCSECAFGAPGCESAFFSDENPETAIIGQAILPFSDSLVNQVTEECATGLGCAGTFLSCTQGVLAKRAIPESTVQCLIDNLTGEAAPVEGSGETCVIEGSGGNGGNGGNGGNGGNGGNGATGGNGGTAGSAGTAGSGGSSGSSGSGGSAGGGGSPTGTACVNGSSCASNVCDPDTLRCIDSECASSTNCNGGVCVEQVSSSGAGVCMTGCTVGQGCGSGETCLADISGDGVCGKSGTGQHLGDCVDVSDTSTGCIDDHVCAGAPGENPTCLETCDYWLTGGCRSGEYCVPGGFCTLDQGDSASEGEPCTEPDGMLCGLLYGEFYTGVCLDQTCMWLCRPGGSDCAQGTCQAIVGYEGLGYCQ
;
A
#
# COMPACT_ATOMS: atom_id res chain seq x y z
N MET A 1 -16.17 39.72 -36.68
CA MET A 1 -16.80 38.44 -37.06
C MET A 1 -15.74 37.39 -36.78
N THR A 2 -15.81 36.48 -35.81
CA THR A 2 -16.92 35.91 -35.03
C THR A 2 -16.33 35.35 -33.73
N ARG A 3 -16.99 35.56 -32.58
CA ARG A 3 -16.66 34.96 -31.28
C ARG A 3 -17.20 33.53 -31.21
N PHE A 4 -16.54 32.61 -30.49
CA PHE A 4 -17.12 31.50 -29.69
C PHE A 4 -16.01 30.98 -28.75
N SER A 5 -16.01 31.34 -27.47
CA SER A 5 -16.69 30.70 -26.31
C SER A 5 -15.94 29.47 -25.76
N LYS A 6 -15.38 29.68 -24.56
CA LYS A 6 -14.90 28.66 -23.62
C LYS A 6 -16.03 27.68 -23.30
N LEU A 7 -15.73 26.38 -23.25
CA LEU A 7 -16.56 25.38 -22.59
C LEU A 7 -15.67 24.61 -21.59
N SER A 8 -15.76 25.02 -20.32
CA SER A 8 -15.25 24.27 -19.18
C SER A 8 -16.34 23.26 -18.80
N ILE A 9 -16.02 21.96 -18.82
CA ILE A 9 -16.87 20.92 -18.25
C ILE A 9 -16.10 20.33 -17.07
N ALA A 10 -16.39 20.87 -15.89
CA ALA A 10 -16.17 20.19 -14.62
C ALA A 10 -17.48 19.47 -14.29
N SER A 11 -17.48 18.15 -14.36
CA SER A 11 -18.56 17.31 -13.84
C SER A 11 -18.06 16.65 -12.56
N LEU A 12 -18.00 17.44 -11.47
CA LEU A 12 -18.20 16.87 -10.14
C LEU A 12 -19.69 16.57 -10.00
N LEU A 13 -20.02 15.31 -9.80
CA LEU A 13 -21.32 14.92 -9.27
C LEU A 13 -21.33 15.19 -7.76
N VAL A 14 -21.43 16.47 -7.39
CA VAL A 14 -21.81 16.86 -6.02
C VAL A 14 -23.28 16.51 -5.89
N ILE A 15 -23.62 15.48 -5.13
CA ILE A 15 -24.97 15.34 -4.58
C ILE A 15 -25.03 16.33 -3.42
N PRO A 16 -25.77 17.44 -3.52
CA PRO A 16 -25.98 18.31 -2.37
C PRO A 16 -26.84 17.54 -1.37
N LEU A 17 -26.21 17.00 -0.32
CA LEU A 17 -26.88 16.82 0.96
C LEU A 17 -27.22 18.23 1.45
N ALA A 18 -28.39 18.71 1.07
CA ALA A 18 -28.97 19.91 1.65
C ALA A 18 -29.27 19.61 3.13
N CYS A 19 -28.33 19.93 4.01
CA CYS A 19 -28.63 20.25 5.41
C CYS A 19 -29.51 21.50 5.40
N SER A 20 -30.82 21.29 5.23
CA SER A 20 -31.83 22.31 5.43
C SER A 20 -31.84 22.67 6.90
N SER A 21 -31.20 23.78 7.24
CA SER A 21 -31.39 24.49 8.51
C SER A 21 -32.83 24.99 8.58
N SER A 22 -33.74 24.09 8.96
CA SER A 22 -35.11 24.42 9.31
C SER A 22 -35.23 24.34 10.83
N ASP A 23 -35.31 25.52 11.45
CA ASP A 23 -35.68 25.73 12.85
C ASP A 23 -37.09 25.19 13.10
N GLY A 24 -37.19 23.88 13.32
CA GLY A 24 -38.44 23.18 13.61
C GLY A 24 -38.17 22.06 14.60
N GLY A 25 -38.33 22.37 15.88
CA GLY A 25 -38.09 21.48 17.02
C GLY A 25 -39.02 20.26 17.08
N GLY A 26 -38.86 19.33 16.14
CA GLY A 26 -39.32 17.96 16.24
C GLY A 26 -38.14 17.09 16.67
N ASN A 27 -38.31 16.33 17.76
CA ASN A 27 -37.42 15.22 18.12
C ASN A 27 -37.45 14.17 17.00
N GLN A 28 -36.73 14.39 15.91
CA GLN A 28 -36.37 13.33 14.99
C GLN A 28 -35.26 12.54 15.67
N ALA A 29 -35.56 11.27 15.98
CA ALA A 29 -34.53 10.32 16.34
C ALA A 29 -33.51 10.31 15.19
N ASN A 30 -32.34 10.87 15.44
CA ASN A 30 -31.25 10.81 14.49
C ASN A 30 -30.96 9.31 14.27
N PRO A 31 -31.03 8.78 13.03
CA PRO A 31 -30.76 7.37 12.80
C PRO A 31 -29.40 7.03 13.41
N GLN A 32 -29.38 6.03 14.27
CA GLN A 32 -28.17 5.60 14.95
C GLN A 32 -27.28 4.92 13.90
N LEU A 33 -26.15 5.57 13.58
CA LEU A 33 -25.16 5.00 12.66
C LEU A 33 -24.58 3.72 13.26
N THR A 34 -24.34 2.72 12.42
CA THR A 34 -23.52 1.57 12.78
C THR A 34 -22.07 2.02 13.04
N PRO A 35 -21.25 1.25 13.78
CA PRO A 35 -19.84 1.56 14.00
C PRO A 35 -19.05 1.80 12.70
N GLY A 36 -19.33 1.01 11.65
CA GLY A 36 -18.71 1.17 10.34
C GLY A 36 -19.12 2.48 9.65
N GLU A 37 -20.41 2.80 9.63
CA GLU A 37 -20.90 4.06 9.08
C GLU A 37 -20.38 5.28 9.85
N ALA A 38 -20.24 5.16 11.17
CA ALA A 38 -19.66 6.19 12.03
C ALA A 38 -18.18 6.43 11.69
N LEU A 39 -17.38 5.37 11.52
CA LEU A 39 -15.98 5.50 11.11
C LEU A 39 -15.86 6.14 9.73
N CYS A 40 -16.60 5.64 8.73
CA CYS A 40 -16.55 6.20 7.38
C CYS A 40 -16.91 7.68 7.36
N LYS A 41 -17.91 8.07 8.14
CA LYS A 41 -18.26 9.47 8.31
C LYS A 41 -17.13 10.27 8.96
N SER A 42 -16.52 9.77 10.04
CA SER A 42 -15.41 10.44 10.71
C SER A 42 -14.18 10.60 9.81
N LEU A 43 -13.88 9.61 8.95
CA LEU A 43 -12.80 9.69 7.97
C LEU A 43 -13.07 10.73 6.88
N ASP A 44 -14.29 10.75 6.33
CA ASP A 44 -14.71 11.74 5.32
C ASP A 44 -14.69 13.17 5.90
N ASP A 45 -15.19 13.34 7.13
CA ASP A 45 -15.16 14.61 7.86
C ASP A 45 -13.71 15.06 8.12
N TYR A 46 -12.81 14.13 8.50
CA TYR A 46 -11.38 14.40 8.71
C TYR A 46 -10.70 14.88 7.42
N VAL A 47 -10.81 14.13 6.31
CA VAL A 47 -10.22 14.50 5.03
C VAL A 47 -10.73 15.86 4.53
N THR A 48 -12.04 16.10 4.68
CA THR A 48 -12.67 17.35 4.25
C THR A 48 -12.20 18.56 5.08
N GLN A 49 -12.04 18.40 6.39
CA GLN A 49 -11.68 19.50 7.28
C GLN A 49 -10.18 19.77 7.33
N CYS A 50 -9.36 18.72 7.24
CA CYS A 50 -7.91 18.82 7.42
C CYS A 50 -7.16 19.16 6.13
N GLY A 51 -7.77 18.98 4.95
CA GLY A 51 -7.29 19.52 3.67
C GLY A 51 -5.97 18.96 3.13
N ALA A 52 -5.25 18.14 3.88
CA ALA A 52 -3.98 17.51 3.53
C ALA A 52 -4.08 15.97 3.62
N ALA A 53 -5.12 15.39 3.00
CA ALA A 53 -5.27 13.95 2.95
C ALA A 53 -4.11 13.31 2.19
N THR A 54 -3.45 12.35 2.83
CA THR A 54 -2.47 11.52 2.15
C THR A 54 -3.17 10.65 1.09
N PRO A 55 -2.43 10.05 0.13
CA PRO A 55 -3.00 9.05 -0.77
C PRO A 55 -3.66 7.89 -0.02
N CYS A 56 -3.10 7.52 1.14
CA CYS A 56 -3.63 6.48 2.02
C CYS A 56 -4.96 6.92 2.68
N ASP A 57 -5.06 8.15 3.16
CA ASP A 57 -6.33 8.70 3.70
C ASP A 57 -7.43 8.70 2.63
N THR A 58 -7.08 9.10 1.41
CA THR A 58 -8.02 9.13 0.29
C THR A 58 -8.48 7.73 -0.10
N ALA A 59 -7.57 6.75 -0.10
CA ALA A 59 -7.89 5.35 -0.38
C ALA A 59 -8.81 4.77 0.69
N LEU A 60 -8.52 5.01 1.98
CA LEU A 60 -9.36 4.57 3.10
C LEU A 60 -10.77 5.18 3.06
N VAL A 61 -10.91 6.47 2.76
CA VAL A 61 -12.23 7.10 2.61
C VAL A 61 -12.99 6.49 1.43
N THR A 62 -12.32 6.32 0.29
CA THR A 62 -12.93 5.79 -0.94
C THR A 62 -13.45 4.37 -0.74
N ASP A 63 -12.67 3.52 -0.08
CA ASP A 63 -12.99 2.10 0.09
C ASP A 63 -13.62 1.77 1.44
N CYS A 64 -13.98 2.79 2.24
CA CYS A 64 -14.36 2.61 3.63
C CYS A 64 -15.49 1.58 3.81
N ALA A 65 -16.53 1.62 2.97
CA ALA A 65 -17.65 0.70 3.05
C ALA A 65 -17.23 -0.78 2.89
N SER A 66 -16.19 -1.06 2.10
CA SER A 66 -15.66 -2.41 1.92
C SER A 66 -14.77 -2.85 3.08
N ILE A 67 -14.07 -1.91 3.72
CA ILE A 67 -13.13 -2.19 4.81
C ILE A 67 -13.86 -2.41 6.14
N VAL A 68 -14.88 -1.60 6.44
CA VAL A 68 -15.53 -1.61 7.76
C VAL A 68 -16.20 -2.94 8.09
N ASP A 69 -16.66 -3.69 7.08
CA ASP A 69 -17.23 -5.03 7.28
C ASP A 69 -16.17 -6.08 7.64
N LEU A 70 -14.89 -5.77 7.37
CA LEU A 70 -13.76 -6.65 7.64
C LEU A 70 -13.11 -6.36 8.99
N LEU A 71 -13.42 -5.23 9.61
CA LEU A 71 -12.87 -4.80 10.88
C LEU A 71 -13.81 -5.16 12.03
N SER A 72 -13.24 -5.34 13.22
CA SER A 72 -13.98 -5.61 14.44
C SER A 72 -14.62 -4.34 14.98
N GLU A 73 -15.81 -4.46 15.57
CA GLU A 73 -16.52 -3.32 16.16
C GLU A 73 -15.70 -2.58 17.25
N PRO A 74 -14.96 -3.26 18.15
CA PRO A 74 -14.08 -2.56 19.10
C PRO A 74 -13.01 -1.70 18.43
N PHE A 75 -12.44 -2.18 17.32
CA PHE A 75 -11.46 -1.42 16.53
C PHE A 75 -12.12 -0.19 15.90
N LEU A 76 -13.23 -0.38 15.20
CA LEU A 76 -13.98 0.72 14.55
C LEU A 76 -14.34 1.82 15.54
N ASN A 77 -14.84 1.45 16.73
CA ASN A 77 -15.19 2.39 17.78
C ASN A 77 -13.95 3.11 18.34
N GLY A 78 -12.85 2.39 18.58
CA GLY A 78 -11.60 2.97 19.10
C GLY A 78 -10.99 4.01 18.16
N VAL A 79 -10.96 3.71 16.85
CA VAL A 79 -10.46 4.64 15.83
C VAL A 79 -11.38 5.85 15.71
N THR A 80 -12.70 5.63 15.65
CA THR A 80 -13.72 6.70 15.57
C THR A 80 -13.61 7.65 16.76
N ASP A 81 -13.50 7.12 17.97
CA ASP A 81 -13.36 7.91 19.20
C ASP A 81 -12.05 8.70 19.24
N CYS A 82 -10.95 8.16 18.71
CA CYS A 82 -9.70 8.91 18.59
C CYS A 82 -9.82 10.09 17.61
N ILE A 83 -10.37 9.85 16.41
CA ILE A 83 -10.55 10.89 15.39
C ILE A 83 -11.46 12.00 15.92
N ASN A 84 -12.58 11.63 16.54
CA ASN A 84 -13.56 12.59 17.05
C ASN A 84 -13.05 13.42 18.24
N ARG A 85 -12.04 12.93 18.97
CA ARG A 85 -11.36 13.69 20.03
C ARG A 85 -10.25 14.60 19.48
N GLY A 86 -9.90 14.47 18.19
CA GLY A 86 -8.77 15.17 17.59
C GLY A 86 -7.42 14.77 18.20
N GLU A 87 -7.31 13.53 18.71
CA GLU A 87 -6.13 13.02 19.44
C GLU A 87 -4.98 12.59 18.51
N GLY A 88 -4.82 13.25 17.37
CA GLY A 88 -3.70 13.04 16.46
C GLY A 88 -4.08 12.95 14.98
N SER A 89 -3.16 12.41 14.19
CA SER A 89 -3.40 12.02 12.80
C SER A 89 -4.28 10.77 12.71
N MET A 90 -4.84 10.52 11.53
CA MET A 90 -5.59 9.29 11.25
C MET A 90 -4.73 8.04 11.53
N THR A 91 -3.45 8.04 11.12
CA THR A 91 -2.49 6.95 11.42
C THR A 91 -2.32 6.71 12.92
N SER A 92 -2.14 7.76 13.71
CA SER A 92 -2.06 7.60 15.18
C SER A 92 -3.37 7.09 15.78
N CYS A 93 -4.51 7.43 15.18
CA CYS A 93 -5.81 6.93 15.64
C CYS A 93 -6.07 5.48 15.25
N LEU A 94 -5.60 5.04 14.08
CA LEU A 94 -5.54 3.62 13.72
C LEU A 94 -4.69 2.87 14.75
N GLY A 95 -3.49 3.37 15.06
CA GLY A 95 -2.61 2.83 16.10
C GLY A 95 -3.27 2.77 17.49
N ALA A 96 -3.97 3.83 17.90
CA ALA A 96 -4.70 3.86 19.17
C ALA A 96 -5.83 2.81 19.23
N GLY A 97 -6.46 2.52 18.09
CA GLY A 97 -7.47 1.48 17.94
C GLY A 97 -6.98 0.09 18.35
N PHE A 98 -5.68 -0.22 18.21
CA PHE A 98 -5.09 -1.51 18.62
C PHE A 98 -5.06 -1.68 20.13
N SER A 99 -4.78 -0.61 20.86
CA SER A 99 -4.53 -0.67 22.30
C SER A 99 -5.73 -1.13 23.12
N SER A 100 -6.93 -1.06 22.55
CA SER A 100 -8.19 -1.50 23.17
C SER A 100 -8.64 -2.90 22.74
N LEU A 101 -7.93 -3.54 21.80
CA LEU A 101 -8.33 -4.83 21.27
C LEU A 101 -8.00 -5.96 22.23
N THR A 102 -8.95 -6.89 22.32
CA THR A 102 -8.77 -8.15 23.05
C THR A 102 -9.06 -9.29 22.10
N PRO A 103 -8.26 -10.37 22.10
CA PRO A 103 -8.53 -11.52 21.26
C PRO A 103 -9.93 -12.08 21.51
N THR A 104 -10.71 -12.26 20.44
CA THR A 104 -12.01 -12.95 20.51
C THR A 104 -11.81 -14.48 20.48
N ALA A 105 -12.92 -15.23 20.50
CA ALA A 105 -12.88 -16.68 20.32
C ALA A 105 -12.30 -17.08 18.96
N ALA A 106 -12.62 -16.35 17.88
CA ALA A 106 -12.08 -16.60 16.55
C ALA A 106 -10.55 -16.39 16.50
N HIS A 107 -10.07 -15.31 17.12
CA HIS A 107 -8.63 -15.03 17.25
C HIS A 107 -7.90 -16.13 18.04
N THR A 108 -8.50 -16.59 19.14
CA THR A 108 -7.93 -17.70 19.94
C THR A 108 -7.91 -19.00 19.14
N GLN A 109 -8.93 -19.26 18.32
CA GLN A 109 -8.98 -20.42 17.43
C GLN A 109 -7.92 -20.35 16.33
N LEU A 110 -7.69 -19.17 15.74
CA LEU A 110 -6.61 -18.94 14.79
C LEU A 110 -5.25 -19.27 15.41
N ALA A 111 -4.97 -18.69 16.58
CA ALA A 111 -3.72 -18.94 17.31
C ALA A 111 -3.53 -20.43 17.59
N SER A 112 -4.57 -21.13 18.07
CA SER A 112 -4.50 -22.57 18.32
C SER A 112 -4.20 -23.37 17.06
N SER A 113 -4.91 -23.08 15.96
CA SER A 113 -4.73 -23.77 14.67
C SER A 113 -3.35 -23.51 14.08
N PHE A 114 -2.90 -22.25 14.09
CA PHE A 114 -1.57 -21.86 13.65
C PHE A 114 -0.49 -22.55 14.48
N CYS A 115 -0.63 -22.55 15.81
CA CYS A 115 0.35 -23.16 16.69
C CYS A 115 0.42 -24.67 16.55
N SER A 116 -0.72 -25.36 16.34
CA SER A 116 -0.75 -26.81 16.17
C SER A 116 -0.26 -27.26 14.78
N GLU A 117 -0.69 -26.56 13.72
CA GLU A 117 -0.45 -27.00 12.33
C GLU A 117 0.77 -26.33 11.70
N CYS A 118 1.01 -25.04 11.98
CA CYS A 118 2.06 -24.24 11.34
C CYS A 118 3.36 -24.22 12.16
N ALA A 119 3.25 -24.05 13.48
CA ALA A 119 4.41 -23.94 14.39
C ALA A 119 4.79 -25.28 15.06
N PHE A 120 4.24 -26.40 14.58
CA PHE A 120 4.50 -27.77 15.08
C PHE A 120 4.36 -27.93 16.60
N GLY A 121 3.44 -27.19 17.22
CA GLY A 121 3.16 -27.28 18.65
C GLY A 121 4.27 -26.72 19.55
N ALA A 122 4.99 -25.68 19.11
CA ALA A 122 5.97 -24.98 19.93
C ALA A 122 5.38 -24.64 21.32
N PRO A 123 6.00 -25.08 22.44
CA PRO A 123 5.48 -24.82 23.78
C PRO A 123 5.30 -23.33 24.05
N GLY A 124 4.11 -22.92 24.50
CA GLY A 124 3.79 -21.52 24.77
C GLY A 124 3.42 -20.69 23.53
N CYS A 125 3.32 -21.30 22.35
CA CYS A 125 2.96 -20.59 21.11
C CYS A 125 1.62 -19.85 21.24
N GLU A 126 0.56 -20.49 21.76
CA GLU A 126 -0.76 -19.84 21.86
C GLU A 126 -0.75 -18.62 22.79
N SER A 127 -0.03 -18.70 23.92
CA SER A 127 0.11 -17.57 24.85
C SER A 127 1.00 -16.46 24.29
N ALA A 128 2.00 -16.84 23.49
CA ALA A 128 2.94 -15.92 22.83
C ALA A 128 2.38 -15.29 21.54
N PHE A 129 1.28 -15.82 21.00
CA PHE A 129 0.73 -15.37 19.72
C PHE A 129 0.16 -13.95 19.80
N PHE A 130 -0.43 -13.57 20.93
CA PHE A 130 -0.97 -12.22 21.17
C PHE A 130 -0.23 -11.46 22.28
N SER A 131 0.91 -11.98 22.74
CA SER A 131 1.72 -11.33 23.77
C SER A 131 3.04 -10.87 23.18
N ASP A 132 3.66 -9.86 23.80
CA ASP A 132 4.97 -9.36 23.38
C ASP A 132 6.13 -10.32 23.77
N GLU A 133 5.83 -11.55 24.22
CA GLU A 133 6.83 -12.51 24.70
C GLU A 133 7.62 -13.16 23.55
N ASN A 134 7.04 -13.31 22.36
CA ASN A 134 7.73 -13.80 21.17
C ASN A 134 7.44 -12.87 19.97
N PRO A 135 8.40 -12.02 19.56
CA PRO A 135 8.16 -11.02 18.53
C PRO A 135 7.72 -11.63 17.20
N GLU A 136 8.20 -12.83 16.83
CA GLU A 136 7.88 -13.46 15.54
C GLU A 136 6.40 -13.83 15.43
N THR A 137 5.83 -14.46 16.47
CA THR A 137 4.41 -14.83 16.48
C THR A 137 3.51 -13.67 16.87
N ALA A 138 4.01 -12.77 17.72
CA ALA A 138 3.27 -11.60 18.19
C ALA A 138 2.89 -10.68 17.03
N ILE A 139 3.78 -10.46 16.06
CA ILE A 139 3.50 -9.61 14.90
C ILE A 139 2.28 -10.13 14.13
N ILE A 140 2.20 -11.44 13.91
CA ILE A 140 1.07 -12.07 13.22
C ILE A 140 -0.23 -11.91 14.02
N GLY A 141 -0.18 -12.19 15.32
CA GLY A 141 -1.35 -12.07 16.18
C GLY A 141 -1.84 -10.64 16.32
N GLN A 142 -0.95 -9.67 16.53
CA GLN A 142 -1.30 -8.25 16.63
C GLN A 142 -1.87 -7.71 15.31
N ALA A 143 -1.30 -8.11 14.17
CA ALA A 143 -1.79 -7.70 12.86
C ALA A 143 -3.21 -8.22 12.55
N ILE A 144 -3.62 -9.35 13.14
CA ILE A 144 -4.95 -9.93 12.87
C ILE A 144 -6.06 -9.40 13.80
N LEU A 145 -5.71 -8.86 14.98
CA LEU A 145 -6.69 -8.40 15.99
C LEU A 145 -7.74 -7.39 15.49
N PRO A 146 -7.43 -6.46 14.57
CA PRO A 146 -8.42 -5.52 14.07
C PRO A 146 -9.52 -6.17 13.26
N PHE A 147 -9.32 -7.39 12.76
CA PHE A 147 -10.25 -7.99 11.82
C PHE A 147 -11.46 -8.62 12.53
N SER A 148 -12.57 -8.67 11.81
CA SER A 148 -13.81 -9.27 12.29
C SER A 148 -13.68 -10.79 12.43
N ASP A 149 -14.44 -11.38 13.36
CA ASP A 149 -14.44 -12.83 13.58
C ASP A 149 -14.72 -13.61 12.27
N SER A 150 -15.55 -13.07 11.37
CA SER A 150 -15.84 -13.72 10.09
C SER A 150 -14.60 -13.81 9.18
N LEU A 151 -13.77 -12.76 9.14
CA LEU A 151 -12.56 -12.76 8.35
C LEU A 151 -11.48 -13.63 9.00
N VAL A 152 -11.33 -13.54 10.32
CA VAL A 152 -10.37 -14.36 11.09
C VAL A 152 -10.66 -15.85 10.94
N ASN A 153 -11.93 -16.27 10.99
CA ASN A 153 -12.31 -17.66 10.75
C ASN A 153 -11.93 -18.10 9.32
N GLN A 154 -12.14 -17.25 8.32
CA GLN A 154 -11.76 -17.56 6.94
C GLN A 154 -10.24 -17.69 6.78
N VAL A 155 -9.47 -16.79 7.39
CA VAL A 155 -8.00 -16.88 7.43
C VAL A 155 -7.56 -18.17 8.13
N THR A 156 -8.23 -18.55 9.22
CA THR A 156 -7.94 -19.80 9.93
C THR A 156 -8.14 -21.02 9.02
N GLU A 157 -9.28 -21.09 8.33
CA GLU A 157 -9.62 -22.22 7.46
C GLU A 157 -8.69 -22.31 6.23
N GLU A 158 -8.39 -21.18 5.60
CA GLU A 158 -7.62 -21.15 4.35
C GLU A 158 -6.10 -21.12 4.57
N CYS A 159 -5.62 -20.49 5.65
CA CYS A 159 -4.20 -20.14 5.81
C CYS A 159 -3.51 -20.78 7.00
N ALA A 160 -4.25 -21.21 8.04
CA ALA A 160 -3.67 -21.87 9.20
C ALA A 160 -3.74 -23.41 9.10
N THR A 161 -3.80 -23.95 7.87
CA THR A 161 -3.88 -25.39 7.62
C THR A 161 -2.75 -25.86 6.70
N GLY A 162 -2.22 -27.06 6.96
CA GLY A 162 -1.24 -27.73 6.10
C GLY A 162 0.22 -27.61 6.55
N LEU A 163 1.04 -28.57 6.13
CA LEU A 163 2.48 -28.58 6.43
C LEU A 163 3.16 -27.39 5.75
N GLY A 164 3.83 -26.54 6.53
CA GLY A 164 4.54 -25.37 6.02
C GLY A 164 3.72 -24.08 5.99
N CYS A 165 2.50 -24.06 6.56
CA CYS A 165 1.69 -22.85 6.56
C CYS A 165 2.37 -21.65 7.23
N ALA A 166 3.32 -21.84 8.15
CA ALA A 166 4.08 -20.74 8.76
C ALA A 166 4.81 -19.88 7.71
N GLY A 167 5.42 -20.50 6.68
CA GLY A 167 6.17 -19.78 5.65
C GLY A 167 5.29 -19.04 4.65
N THR A 168 4.02 -19.44 4.51
CA THR A 168 3.09 -18.85 3.53
C THR A 168 1.94 -18.09 4.18
N PHE A 169 1.85 -18.05 5.51
CA PHE A 169 0.69 -17.55 6.24
C PHE A 169 0.33 -16.12 5.85
N LEU A 170 1.31 -15.22 5.80
CA LEU A 170 1.12 -13.83 5.43
C LEU A 170 0.62 -13.69 3.98
N SER A 171 1.29 -14.33 3.02
CA SER A 171 0.87 -14.32 1.61
C SER A 171 -0.52 -14.90 1.40
N CYS A 172 -0.89 -15.95 2.15
CA CYS A 172 -2.23 -16.52 2.12
C CYS A 172 -3.27 -15.55 2.71
N THR A 173 -2.96 -14.92 3.84
CA THR A 173 -3.84 -13.93 4.49
C THR A 173 -4.09 -12.74 3.57
N GLN A 174 -3.05 -12.23 2.91
CA GLN A 174 -3.17 -11.21 1.85
C GLN A 174 -4.09 -11.69 0.72
N GLY A 175 -3.96 -12.96 0.28
CA GLY A 175 -4.85 -13.56 -0.70
C GLY A 175 -6.32 -13.64 -0.25
N VAL A 176 -6.58 -13.92 1.03
CA VAL A 176 -7.94 -13.91 1.62
C VAL A 176 -8.51 -12.49 1.65
N LEU A 177 -7.70 -11.50 2.02
CA LEU A 177 -8.07 -10.08 2.00
C LEU A 177 -8.39 -9.59 0.59
N ALA A 178 -7.54 -9.92 -0.39
CA ALA A 178 -7.76 -9.56 -1.80
C ALA A 178 -9.05 -10.17 -2.36
N LYS A 179 -9.40 -11.42 -1.98
CA LYS A 179 -10.68 -12.06 -2.37
C LYS A 179 -11.91 -11.31 -1.84
N ARG A 180 -11.78 -10.51 -0.78
CA ARG A 180 -12.85 -9.66 -0.24
C ARG A 180 -13.00 -8.32 -0.97
N ALA A 181 -12.32 -8.17 -2.12
CA ALA A 181 -12.40 -7.02 -3.02
C ALA A 181 -11.96 -5.69 -2.37
N ILE A 182 -11.02 -5.74 -1.43
CA ILE A 182 -10.29 -4.54 -1.02
C ILE A 182 -9.27 -4.23 -2.12
N PRO A 183 -9.25 -3.02 -2.68
CA PRO A 183 -8.19 -2.62 -3.61
C PRO A 183 -6.81 -2.75 -2.97
N GLU A 184 -5.81 -3.21 -3.75
CA GLU A 184 -4.43 -3.44 -3.26
C GLU A 184 -3.82 -2.18 -2.64
N SER A 185 -4.12 -1.00 -3.18
CA SER A 185 -3.67 0.29 -2.61
C SER A 185 -4.13 0.51 -1.18
N THR A 186 -5.34 0.07 -0.87
CA THR A 186 -5.98 0.21 0.45
C THR A 186 -5.46 -0.84 1.41
N VAL A 187 -5.21 -2.06 0.92
CA VAL A 187 -4.53 -3.11 1.69
C VAL A 187 -3.12 -2.68 2.06
N GLN A 188 -2.34 -2.16 1.10
CA GLN A 188 -0.98 -1.70 1.34
C GLN A 188 -0.97 -0.55 2.36
N CYS A 189 -1.83 0.45 2.16
CA CYS A 189 -2.01 1.55 3.11
C CYS A 189 -2.35 1.03 4.52
N LEU A 190 -3.27 0.07 4.66
CA LEU A 190 -3.56 -0.52 5.96
C LEU A 190 -2.31 -1.19 6.53
N ILE A 191 -1.65 -2.06 5.78
CA ILE A 191 -0.44 -2.79 6.21
C ILE A 191 0.67 -1.82 6.64
N ASP A 192 0.99 -0.79 5.86
CA ASP A 192 2.04 0.18 6.18
C ASP A 192 1.73 0.91 7.50
N ASN A 193 0.45 1.23 7.76
CA ASN A 193 0.01 1.81 9.02
C ASN A 193 0.05 0.80 10.18
N LEU A 194 -0.19 -0.49 9.91
CA LEU A 194 -0.14 -1.57 10.90
C LEU A 194 1.29 -1.89 11.34
N THR A 195 2.22 -1.96 10.38
CA THR A 195 3.63 -2.31 10.62
C THR A 195 4.43 -1.12 11.11
N GLY A 196 3.88 0.09 11.02
CA GLY A 196 4.61 1.32 11.34
C GLY A 196 5.65 1.68 10.29
N GLU A 197 5.63 1.03 9.13
CA GLU A 197 6.49 1.32 7.98
C GLU A 197 6.00 2.50 7.14
N ALA A 198 4.80 3.00 7.43
CA ALA A 198 4.30 4.23 6.83
C ALA A 198 5.33 5.35 7.00
N ALA A 199 5.89 5.81 5.87
CA ALA A 199 6.91 6.84 5.85
C ALA A 199 6.46 8.05 6.70
N PRO A 200 7.32 8.59 7.57
CA PRO A 200 6.96 9.75 8.37
C PRO A 200 6.55 10.88 7.43
N VAL A 201 5.31 11.36 7.59
CA VAL A 201 4.79 12.45 6.76
C VAL A 201 5.51 13.74 7.17
N GLU A 202 6.63 14.03 6.50
CA GLU A 202 7.39 15.27 6.66
C GLU A 202 6.50 16.46 6.25
N GLY A 203 6.06 17.25 7.24
CA GLY A 203 5.17 18.40 7.03
C GLY A 203 3.91 18.43 7.90
N SER A 204 3.63 17.40 8.70
CA SER A 204 2.43 17.29 9.56
C SER A 204 2.48 18.10 10.87
N GLY A 205 3.08 19.30 10.83
CA GLY A 205 3.35 20.13 12.01
C GLY A 205 2.14 20.76 12.71
N GLU A 206 0.93 20.66 12.16
CA GLU A 206 -0.29 21.09 12.84
C GLU A 206 -1.24 19.91 12.96
N THR A 207 -1.44 19.45 14.20
CA THR A 207 -2.51 18.51 14.55
C THR A 207 -3.82 19.11 14.06
N CYS A 208 -4.42 18.50 13.04
CA CYS A 208 -5.74 18.94 12.59
C CYS A 208 -6.74 18.61 13.70
N VAL A 209 -7.16 19.64 14.43
CA VAL A 209 -8.24 19.53 15.40
C VAL A 209 -9.54 19.76 14.63
N ILE A 210 -10.31 18.69 14.41
CA ILE A 210 -11.71 18.82 14.00
C ILE A 210 -12.37 19.70 15.06
N GLU A 211 -12.78 20.93 14.70
CA GLU A 211 -13.53 21.80 15.59
C GLU A 211 -14.87 21.13 15.87
N GLY A 212 -14.91 20.34 16.95
CA GLY A 212 -16.05 19.54 17.33
C GLY A 212 -17.29 20.42 17.38
N SER A 213 -18.22 20.17 16.46
CA SER A 213 -19.59 20.66 16.57
C SER A 213 -20.13 20.11 17.88
N GLY A 214 -20.24 20.96 18.91
CA GLY A 214 -20.44 20.57 20.31
C GLY A 214 -21.33 19.34 20.50
N GLY A 215 -20.72 18.23 20.92
CA GLY A 215 -21.42 16.96 21.13
C GLY A 215 -22.51 17.11 22.20
N ASN A 216 -23.73 16.70 21.85
CA ASN A 216 -24.82 16.59 22.81
C ASN A 216 -24.42 15.59 23.92
N GLY A 217 -24.50 16.06 25.17
CA GLY A 217 -24.09 15.32 26.36
C GLY A 217 -24.70 13.92 26.47
N GLY A 218 -23.88 13.00 26.97
CA GLY A 218 -24.23 11.59 27.14
C GLY A 218 -25.54 11.38 27.91
N ASN A 219 -26.31 10.39 27.46
CA ASN A 219 -27.50 9.93 28.14
C ASN A 219 -27.13 9.45 29.55
N GLY A 220 -27.67 10.15 30.55
CA GLY A 220 -27.66 9.73 31.95
C GLY A 220 -28.34 8.38 32.13
N GLY A 221 -27.76 7.56 33.00
CA GLY A 221 -28.12 6.17 33.23
C GLY A 221 -29.58 5.92 33.64
N ASN A 222 -29.97 4.67 33.38
CA ASN A 222 -31.27 4.09 33.73
C ASN A 222 -31.73 4.47 35.14
N GLY A 223 -32.79 5.28 35.21
CA GLY A 223 -33.58 5.50 36.42
C GLY A 223 -34.26 4.19 36.84
N GLY A 224 -34.11 3.85 38.12
CA GLY A 224 -34.48 2.57 38.69
C GLY A 224 -35.97 2.25 38.73
N ASN A 225 -36.22 0.98 39.01
CA ASN A 225 -37.52 0.35 39.26
C ASN A 225 -38.41 1.20 40.20
N GLY A 226 -39.50 1.73 39.63
CA GLY A 226 -40.66 2.22 40.37
C GLY A 226 -41.64 1.07 40.64
N GLY A 227 -42.09 0.96 41.89
CA GLY A 227 -42.73 -0.23 42.44
C GLY A 227 -44.21 -0.43 42.12
N ASN A 228 -44.67 -1.59 42.59
CA ASN A 228 -46.05 -2.05 42.69
C ASN A 228 -47.07 -0.98 43.15
N GLY A 229 -48.29 -1.09 42.60
CA GLY A 229 -49.52 -0.76 43.34
C GLY A 229 -50.73 -0.48 42.45
N GLY A 230 -51.79 -1.27 42.59
CA GLY A 230 -53.15 -0.82 42.25
C GLY A 230 -54.09 -1.86 41.65
N ASN A 231 -54.86 -2.52 42.53
CA ASN A 231 -55.98 -3.40 42.20
C ASN A 231 -57.13 -2.69 41.44
N GLY A 232 -57.86 -3.47 40.64
CA GLY A 232 -59.33 -3.49 40.69
C GLY A 232 -60.08 -2.97 39.45
N ALA A 233 -60.61 -3.88 38.64
CA ALA A 233 -62.05 -4.14 38.52
C ALA A 233 -62.36 -5.02 37.30
N THR A 234 -62.97 -6.17 37.56
CA THR A 234 -63.76 -6.94 36.61
C THR A 234 -65.08 -6.23 36.29
N GLY A 235 -65.50 -6.23 35.02
CA GLY A 235 -66.92 -6.19 34.66
C GLY A 235 -67.24 -5.35 33.41
N GLY A 236 -67.86 -5.98 32.42
CA GLY A 236 -68.73 -5.28 31.46
C GLY A 236 -68.64 -5.75 30.01
N ASN A 237 -69.44 -6.76 29.66
CA ASN A 237 -69.91 -6.97 28.29
C ASN A 237 -70.76 -5.76 27.83
N GLY A 238 -70.61 -5.36 26.57
CA GLY A 238 -71.66 -4.64 25.83
C GLY A 238 -71.14 -3.61 24.83
N GLY A 239 -71.48 -3.78 23.55
CA GLY A 239 -71.43 -2.67 22.57
C GLY A 239 -71.02 -3.07 21.17
N THR A 240 -72.01 -3.33 20.32
CA THR A 240 -71.92 -3.42 18.85
C THR A 240 -71.68 -2.07 18.17
N ALA A 241 -71.12 -2.18 16.95
CA ALA A 241 -71.26 -1.30 15.78
C ALA A 241 -70.20 -0.22 15.54
N GLY A 242 -69.59 -0.30 14.35
CA GLY A 242 -68.76 0.73 13.75
C GLY A 242 -68.03 0.20 12.51
N SER A 243 -68.75 0.07 11.39
CA SER A 243 -68.14 -0.15 10.08
C SER A 243 -67.22 1.01 9.73
N ALA A 244 -65.95 0.74 9.42
CA ALA A 244 -65.01 1.72 8.87
C ALA A 244 -64.67 1.36 7.42
N GLY A 245 -64.58 2.41 6.60
CA GLY A 245 -64.69 2.38 5.15
C GLY A 245 -63.58 1.66 4.39
N THR A 246 -63.94 1.22 3.20
CA THR A 246 -63.04 0.90 2.10
C THR A 246 -62.23 2.13 1.69
N ALA A 247 -60.91 2.00 1.63
CA ALA A 247 -60.02 3.00 1.03
C ALA A 247 -59.15 2.37 -0.06
N GLY A 248 -59.34 2.88 -1.28
CA GLY A 248 -58.28 3.24 -2.23
C GLY A 248 -57.43 2.14 -2.84
N SER A 249 -57.81 1.69 -4.02
CA SER A 249 -56.87 1.11 -5.00
C SER A 249 -56.04 2.23 -5.63
N GLY A 250 -54.72 2.11 -5.69
CA GLY A 250 -53.87 3.05 -6.42
C GLY A 250 -52.45 2.55 -6.64
N GLY A 251 -52.08 2.41 -7.92
CA GLY A 251 -50.71 2.58 -8.39
C GLY A 251 -49.92 1.31 -8.71
N SER A 252 -50.03 0.82 -9.95
CA SER A 252 -49.02 -0.06 -10.56
C SER A 252 -47.78 0.76 -10.92
N SER A 253 -46.62 0.43 -10.34
CA SER A 253 -45.32 0.97 -10.74
C SER A 253 -44.76 0.19 -11.94
N GLY A 254 -44.31 0.94 -12.94
CA GLY A 254 -43.79 0.45 -14.20
C GLY A 254 -42.41 -0.22 -14.09
N SER A 255 -42.16 -1.14 -15.00
CA SER A 255 -40.92 -1.88 -15.17
C SER A 255 -39.75 -0.94 -15.51
N SER A 256 -38.69 -1.01 -14.71
CA SER A 256 -37.39 -0.41 -15.01
C SER A 256 -36.69 -1.19 -16.13
N GLY A 257 -36.20 -0.46 -17.13
CA GLY A 257 -35.39 -0.99 -18.22
C GLY A 257 -34.01 -1.42 -17.75
N SER A 258 -33.48 -2.44 -18.42
CA SER A 258 -32.15 -3.01 -18.20
C SER A 258 -31.05 -1.96 -18.39
N GLY A 259 -30.19 -1.80 -17.39
CA GLY A 259 -28.98 -0.98 -17.47
C GLY A 259 -27.97 -1.57 -18.46
N GLY A 260 -27.46 -0.73 -19.35
CA GLY A 260 -26.32 -1.04 -20.20
C GLY A 260 -25.02 -1.03 -19.39
N SER A 261 -24.13 -1.98 -19.68
CA SER A 261 -22.79 -2.09 -19.09
C SER A 261 -21.97 -0.83 -19.36
N ALA A 262 -21.39 -0.24 -18.31
CA ALA A 262 -20.39 0.81 -18.42
C ALA A 262 -19.10 0.22 -19.03
N GLY A 263 -18.60 0.82 -20.11
CA GLY A 263 -17.31 0.48 -20.70
C GLY A 263 -16.18 0.96 -19.79
N GLY A 264 -15.16 0.11 -19.58
CA GLY A 264 -13.96 0.44 -18.81
C GLY A 264 -13.26 1.66 -19.38
N GLY A 265 -12.98 2.64 -18.52
CA GLY A 265 -12.27 3.86 -18.89
C GLY A 265 -10.79 3.56 -19.15
N GLY A 266 -10.40 3.51 -20.43
CA GLY A 266 -9.00 3.55 -20.82
C GLY A 266 -8.39 4.92 -20.50
N SER A 267 -7.16 4.95 -20.00
CA SER A 267 -6.40 6.18 -19.82
C SER A 267 -6.15 6.83 -21.19
N PRO A 268 -6.39 8.15 -21.38
CA PRO A 268 -6.24 8.76 -22.70
C PRO A 268 -4.76 8.81 -23.11
N THR A 269 -4.49 8.40 -24.35
CA THR A 269 -3.21 8.58 -25.06
C THR A 269 -2.72 10.03 -24.86
N GLY A 270 -1.46 10.22 -24.48
CA GLY A 270 -0.86 11.53 -24.20
C GLY A 270 -0.85 11.96 -22.72
N THR A 271 -1.34 11.13 -21.80
CA THR A 271 -1.14 11.35 -20.35
C THR A 271 0.33 11.17 -20.00
N ALA A 272 0.91 12.02 -19.15
CA ALA A 272 2.30 11.84 -18.72
C ALA A 272 2.43 10.52 -17.92
N CYS A 273 3.51 9.78 -18.13
CA CYS A 273 3.75 8.51 -17.46
C CYS A 273 5.19 8.43 -16.95
N VAL A 274 5.36 7.70 -15.87
CA VAL A 274 6.68 7.43 -15.27
C VAL A 274 7.09 5.97 -15.52
N ASN A 275 6.10 5.08 -15.70
CA ASN A 275 6.28 3.67 -16.01
C ASN A 275 5.01 3.09 -16.67
N GLY A 276 5.05 1.82 -17.08
CA GLY A 276 3.92 1.14 -17.72
C GLY A 276 2.65 1.06 -16.87
N SER A 277 2.77 0.88 -15.55
CA SER A 277 1.60 0.80 -14.65
C SER A 277 0.82 2.11 -14.56
N SER A 278 1.45 3.24 -14.88
CA SER A 278 0.79 4.55 -14.96
C SER A 278 -0.21 4.67 -16.11
N CYS A 279 -0.18 3.76 -17.09
CA CYS A 279 -0.91 3.90 -18.36
C CYS A 279 -2.18 3.05 -18.49
N ALA A 280 -2.63 2.39 -17.41
CA ALA A 280 -3.82 1.53 -17.38
C ALA A 280 -3.83 0.44 -18.48
N SER A 281 -4.36 0.74 -19.66
CA SER A 281 -4.41 -0.16 -20.83
C SER A 281 -3.43 0.21 -21.96
N ASN A 282 -2.63 1.25 -21.75
CA ASN A 282 -1.63 1.79 -22.67
C ASN A 282 -0.22 1.47 -22.16
N VAL A 283 0.80 1.80 -22.95
CA VAL A 283 2.21 1.63 -22.59
C VAL A 283 2.87 3.00 -22.41
N CYS A 284 3.88 3.09 -21.56
CA CYS A 284 4.62 4.31 -21.36
C CYS A 284 5.76 4.42 -22.37
N ASP A 285 5.68 5.41 -23.26
CA ASP A 285 6.75 5.69 -24.22
C ASP A 285 7.97 6.26 -23.47
N PRO A 286 9.13 5.58 -23.46
CA PRO A 286 10.32 6.06 -22.78
C PRO A 286 10.92 7.32 -23.43
N ASP A 287 10.63 7.58 -24.71
CA ASP A 287 11.14 8.77 -25.40
C ASP A 287 10.33 10.03 -25.08
N THR A 288 9.01 9.90 -24.93
CA THR A 288 8.12 11.05 -24.71
C THR A 288 7.59 11.17 -23.28
N LEU A 289 7.76 10.12 -22.46
CA LEU A 289 7.18 9.98 -21.12
C LEU A 289 5.66 10.19 -21.15
N ARG A 290 5.01 9.63 -22.17
CA ARG A 290 3.56 9.72 -22.39
C ARG A 290 2.98 8.34 -22.61
N CYS A 291 1.77 8.12 -22.10
CA CYS A 291 1.01 6.92 -22.41
C CYS A 291 0.66 6.93 -23.89
N ILE A 292 1.14 5.94 -24.61
CA ILE A 292 0.82 5.70 -26.01
C ILE A 292 0.05 4.38 -26.15
N ASP A 293 -0.69 4.25 -27.24
CA ASP A 293 -1.30 2.97 -27.57
C ASP A 293 -0.18 1.92 -27.76
N SER A 294 -0.44 0.68 -27.37
CA SER A 294 0.54 -0.40 -27.53
C SER A 294 1.01 -0.53 -28.97
N GLU A 295 2.33 -0.61 -29.15
CA GLU A 295 2.95 -0.73 -30.47
C GLU A 295 3.12 -2.18 -30.90
N CYS A 296 3.22 -3.11 -29.93
CA CYS A 296 3.49 -4.50 -30.22
C CYS A 296 2.81 -5.46 -29.23
N ALA A 297 2.37 -6.59 -29.79
CA ALA A 297 1.98 -7.77 -29.01
C ALA A 297 3.12 -8.80 -28.87
N SER A 298 4.18 -8.62 -29.68
CA SER A 298 5.35 -9.48 -29.76
C SER A 298 6.46 -8.78 -30.55
N SER A 299 7.71 -9.23 -30.44
CA SER A 299 8.83 -8.65 -31.21
C SER A 299 8.67 -8.76 -32.73
N THR A 300 7.79 -9.65 -33.23
CA THR A 300 7.49 -9.71 -34.67
C THR A 300 6.67 -8.53 -35.19
N ASN A 301 6.00 -7.80 -34.29
CA ASN A 301 5.29 -6.57 -34.62
C ASN A 301 6.24 -5.37 -34.76
N CYS A 302 7.47 -5.49 -34.26
CA CYS A 302 8.48 -4.45 -34.35
C CYS A 302 9.30 -4.63 -35.63
N ASN A 303 9.41 -3.56 -36.44
CA ASN A 303 10.12 -3.57 -37.72
C ASN A 303 11.65 -3.63 -37.52
N GLY A 304 12.15 -4.77 -37.03
CA GLY A 304 13.56 -4.98 -36.65
C GLY A 304 13.89 -4.60 -35.20
N GLY A 305 12.87 -4.37 -34.36
CA GLY A 305 13.02 -4.07 -32.94
C GLY A 305 12.65 -5.23 -32.02
N VAL A 306 12.81 -5.01 -30.71
CA VAL A 306 12.36 -5.91 -29.64
C VAL A 306 11.11 -5.31 -29.01
N CYS A 307 10.09 -6.13 -28.81
CA CYS A 307 8.91 -5.70 -28.05
C CYS A 307 9.20 -5.84 -26.56
N VAL A 308 9.18 -4.73 -25.84
CA VAL A 308 9.34 -4.73 -24.38
C VAL A 308 7.96 -4.61 -23.76
N GLU A 309 7.49 -5.72 -23.17
CA GLU A 309 6.20 -5.77 -22.47
C GLU A 309 6.30 -4.96 -21.17
N GLN A 310 5.47 -3.93 -21.03
CA GLN A 310 5.48 -3.06 -19.84
C GLN A 310 4.31 -3.35 -18.88
N VAL A 311 3.31 -4.11 -19.34
CA VAL A 311 2.11 -4.45 -18.56
C VAL A 311 1.91 -5.96 -18.64
N SER A 312 2.35 -6.66 -17.59
CA SER A 312 2.59 -8.11 -17.47
C SER A 312 1.39 -9.06 -17.69
N SER A 313 0.26 -8.57 -18.18
CA SER A 313 -0.96 -9.35 -18.45
C SER A 313 -1.63 -9.04 -19.79
N SER A 314 -1.12 -8.07 -20.53
CA SER A 314 -1.78 -7.54 -21.71
C SER A 314 -1.15 -8.04 -23.02
N GLY A 315 0.07 -8.57 -22.96
CA GLY A 315 0.90 -8.79 -24.15
C GLY A 315 1.31 -7.49 -24.83
N ALA A 316 0.93 -6.32 -24.30
CA ALA A 316 1.17 -5.02 -24.90
C ALA A 316 2.53 -4.47 -24.50
N GLY A 317 3.34 -4.13 -25.49
CA GLY A 317 4.64 -3.51 -25.32
C GLY A 317 4.89 -2.30 -26.21
N VAL A 318 6.09 -1.75 -26.08
CA VAL A 318 6.68 -0.71 -26.94
C VAL A 318 7.74 -1.36 -27.82
N CYS A 319 7.85 -0.94 -29.08
CA CYS A 319 8.90 -1.41 -29.97
C CYS A 319 10.19 -0.63 -29.75
N MET A 320 11.19 -1.27 -29.15
CA MET A 320 12.52 -0.69 -28.98
C MET A 320 13.48 -1.17 -30.07
N THR A 321 14.44 -0.34 -30.45
CA THR A 321 15.51 -0.75 -31.38
C THR A 321 16.37 -1.83 -30.70
N GLY A 322 16.47 -3.00 -31.33
CA GLY A 322 17.34 -4.07 -30.85
C GLY A 322 18.81 -3.76 -31.13
N CYS A 323 19.70 -4.27 -30.29
CA CYS A 323 21.15 -4.06 -30.42
C CYS A 323 21.96 -5.26 -29.98
N THR A 324 23.26 -5.21 -30.26
CA THR A 324 24.24 -6.09 -29.64
C THR A 324 25.30 -5.26 -28.93
N VAL A 325 26.00 -5.81 -27.94
CA VAL A 325 27.07 -5.05 -27.24
C VAL A 325 28.06 -4.46 -28.25
N GLY A 326 28.09 -3.12 -28.34
CA GLY A 326 28.95 -2.35 -29.24
C GLY A 326 28.41 -2.13 -30.67
N GLN A 327 27.20 -2.59 -31.02
CA GLN A 327 26.59 -2.37 -32.34
C GLN A 327 25.06 -2.21 -32.29
N GLY A 328 24.49 -1.55 -33.29
CA GLY A 328 23.03 -1.49 -33.49
C GLY A 328 22.33 -0.24 -32.93
N CYS A 329 22.93 0.45 -31.96
CA CYS A 329 22.38 1.70 -31.43
C CYS A 329 22.81 2.94 -32.20
N GLY A 330 21.92 3.95 -32.21
CA GLY A 330 22.20 5.24 -32.80
C GLY A 330 23.29 6.01 -32.04
N SER A 331 23.76 7.12 -32.62
CA SER A 331 24.68 8.02 -31.92
C SER A 331 24.02 8.60 -30.67
N GLY A 332 24.62 8.38 -29.49
CA GLY A 332 24.06 8.82 -28.21
C GLY A 332 23.15 7.79 -27.55
N GLU A 333 23.22 6.53 -27.96
CA GLU A 333 22.52 5.41 -27.35
C GLU A 333 23.51 4.29 -26.97
N THR A 334 23.28 3.66 -25.81
CA THR A 334 24.00 2.48 -25.33
C THR A 334 23.09 1.27 -25.46
N CYS A 335 23.68 0.16 -25.87
CA CYS A 335 22.99 -1.12 -25.88
C CYS A 335 22.88 -1.68 -24.45
N LEU A 336 21.66 -1.81 -23.95
CA LEU A 336 21.33 -2.54 -22.72
C LEU A 336 21.12 -4.00 -23.10
N ALA A 337 22.23 -4.74 -23.18
CA ALA A 337 22.24 -6.14 -23.62
C ALA A 337 22.13 -7.10 -22.45
N ASP A 338 21.49 -8.25 -22.67
CA ASP A 338 21.53 -9.36 -21.74
C ASP A 338 22.85 -10.16 -21.86
N ILE A 339 22.95 -11.27 -21.12
CA ILE A 339 24.12 -12.16 -21.13
C ILE A 339 24.42 -12.82 -22.49
N SER A 340 23.45 -12.86 -23.41
CA SER A 340 23.64 -13.36 -24.77
C SER A 340 24.29 -12.31 -25.68
N GLY A 341 24.35 -11.06 -25.20
CA GLY A 341 24.89 -9.92 -25.91
C GLY A 341 23.87 -9.22 -26.79
N ASP A 342 22.62 -9.69 -26.84
CA ASP A 342 21.48 -9.05 -27.50
C ASP A 342 20.73 -8.14 -26.51
N GLY A 343 20.27 -6.97 -26.96
CA GLY A 343 19.72 -5.94 -26.09
C GLY A 343 18.76 -4.97 -26.75
N VAL A 344 18.43 -3.93 -26.01
CA VAL A 344 17.67 -2.77 -26.52
C VAL A 344 18.50 -1.49 -26.40
N CYS A 345 18.38 -0.61 -27.38
CA CYS A 345 19.02 0.70 -27.33
C CYS A 345 18.31 1.61 -26.35
N GLY A 346 19.04 2.07 -25.33
CA GLY A 346 18.64 3.17 -24.47
C GLY A 346 19.49 4.41 -24.79
N LYS A 347 18.95 5.61 -24.63
CA LYS A 347 19.74 6.84 -24.77
C LYS A 347 20.84 6.90 -23.72
N SER A 348 22.07 7.01 -24.17
CA SER A 348 23.27 7.24 -23.37
C SER A 348 23.74 8.65 -23.61
N GLY A 349 23.26 9.56 -22.77
CA GLY A 349 23.67 10.96 -22.78
C GLY A 349 23.42 11.56 -21.41
N THR A 350 24.41 12.29 -20.92
CA THR A 350 24.32 13.11 -19.71
C THR A 350 23.70 14.47 -20.10
N GLY A 351 22.41 14.66 -19.75
CA GLY A 351 21.63 15.91 -19.85
C GLY A 351 20.50 15.87 -20.89
N GLN A 352 19.28 16.37 -20.67
CA GLN A 352 18.72 17.28 -19.66
C GLN A 352 17.51 16.64 -18.94
N HIS A 353 17.42 16.79 -17.62
CA HIS A 353 16.14 17.07 -16.97
C HIS A 353 16.18 18.52 -16.49
N LEU A 354 15.08 19.25 -16.67
CA LEU A 354 14.99 20.68 -16.40
C LEU A 354 15.07 20.95 -14.89
N GLY A 355 16.27 21.27 -14.37
CA GLY A 355 16.46 22.00 -13.11
C GLY A 355 17.24 21.26 -12.01
N ASP A 356 18.36 21.88 -11.61
CA ASP A 356 19.18 21.81 -10.38
C ASP A 356 19.77 20.47 -9.88
N CYS A 357 21.05 20.24 -10.26
CA CYS A 357 22.02 19.40 -9.56
C CYS A 357 23.24 20.33 -9.22
N VAL A 358 23.49 20.65 -7.94
CA VAL A 358 24.71 21.35 -7.43
C VAL A 358 25.12 20.66 -6.11
N ASP A 359 26.38 20.25 -5.89
CA ASP A 359 27.49 21.14 -5.50
C ASP A 359 28.88 20.82 -6.13
N VAL A 360 28.92 20.14 -7.28
CA VAL A 360 30.08 20.24 -8.20
C VAL A 360 29.61 20.05 -9.65
N SER A 361 29.26 21.14 -10.32
CA SER A 361 28.83 21.13 -11.73
C SER A 361 29.79 21.92 -12.62
N ASP A 362 30.11 21.38 -13.81
CA ASP A 362 30.47 22.25 -14.93
C ASP A 362 29.15 22.79 -15.48
N THR A 363 29.01 24.12 -15.43
CA THR A 363 27.81 24.87 -15.83
C THR A 363 27.27 24.59 -17.24
N SER A 364 27.91 23.71 -18.01
CA SER A 364 27.49 23.32 -19.35
C SER A 364 27.01 21.87 -19.53
N THR A 365 27.23 20.94 -18.58
CA THR A 365 26.99 19.49 -18.82
C THR A 365 26.36 18.67 -17.68
N GLY A 366 26.13 19.21 -16.49
CA GLY A 366 25.66 18.43 -15.33
C GLY A 366 26.80 18.06 -14.37
N CYS A 367 26.70 16.93 -13.67
CA CYS A 367 27.73 16.46 -12.73
C CYS A 367 29.09 16.33 -13.43
N ILE A 368 30.18 16.60 -12.70
CA ILE A 368 31.55 16.41 -13.20
C ILE A 368 31.84 14.91 -13.50
N ASP A 369 32.92 14.63 -14.24
CA ASP A 369 33.37 13.26 -14.48
C ASP A 369 33.46 12.45 -13.17
N ASP A 370 33.16 11.15 -13.26
CA ASP A 370 33.05 10.21 -12.14
C ASP A 370 31.88 10.46 -11.16
N HIS A 371 30.86 11.25 -11.54
CA HIS A 371 29.66 11.48 -10.73
C HIS A 371 28.35 11.22 -11.50
N VAL A 372 27.34 10.69 -10.81
CA VAL A 372 25.98 10.43 -11.34
C VAL A 372 24.97 11.28 -10.58
N CYS A 373 24.03 11.93 -11.29
CA CYS A 373 22.96 12.71 -10.66
C CYS A 373 21.87 11.73 -10.20
N ALA A 374 21.67 11.61 -8.88
CA ALA A 374 20.71 10.69 -8.26
C ALA A 374 19.92 11.41 -7.15
N GLY A 375 18.66 11.02 -6.93
CA GLY A 375 17.79 11.56 -5.89
C GLY A 375 16.45 10.81 -5.86
N ALA A 376 15.81 10.73 -4.69
CA ALA A 376 14.52 10.08 -4.56
C ALA A 376 13.39 10.91 -5.20
N PRO A 377 12.23 10.32 -5.55
CA PRO A 377 11.10 11.06 -6.08
C PRO A 377 10.65 12.19 -5.13
N GLY A 378 10.75 13.44 -5.60
CA GLY A 378 10.38 14.63 -4.82
C GLY A 378 11.55 15.35 -4.12
N GLU A 379 12.77 14.81 -4.21
CA GLU A 379 13.98 15.44 -3.67
C GLU A 379 14.77 16.19 -4.75
N ASN A 380 15.64 17.11 -4.32
CA ASN A 380 16.61 17.74 -5.21
C ASN A 380 17.73 16.73 -5.49
N PRO A 381 17.97 16.36 -6.76
CA PRO A 381 18.97 15.37 -7.09
C PRO A 381 20.39 15.91 -6.80
N THR A 382 21.26 15.03 -6.32
CA THR A 382 22.64 15.35 -5.95
C THR A 382 23.62 14.55 -6.81
N CYS A 383 24.77 15.14 -7.12
CA CYS A 383 25.85 14.43 -7.80
C CYS A 383 26.55 13.48 -6.82
N LEU A 384 26.36 12.17 -7.00
CA LEU A 384 27.02 11.14 -6.21
C LEU A 384 28.30 10.68 -6.92
N GLU A 385 29.39 10.56 -6.17
CA GLU A 385 30.67 10.05 -6.66
C GLU A 385 30.54 8.54 -6.93
N THR A 386 30.99 8.11 -8.11
CA THR A 386 30.98 6.71 -8.52
C THR A 386 32.28 6.03 -8.12
N CYS A 387 32.20 4.73 -7.84
CA CYS A 387 33.33 3.93 -7.42
C CYS A 387 33.28 2.55 -8.08
N ASP A 388 34.45 1.97 -8.31
CA ASP A 388 34.55 0.57 -8.69
C ASP A 388 34.53 -0.28 -7.42
N TYR A 389 33.44 -0.99 -7.18
CA TYR A 389 33.24 -1.84 -6.01
C TYR A 389 34.38 -2.86 -5.80
N TRP A 390 35.04 -3.28 -6.88
CA TRP A 390 36.09 -4.30 -6.84
C TRP A 390 37.51 -3.72 -6.73
N LEU A 391 37.68 -2.42 -6.92
CA LEU A 391 38.98 -1.74 -6.80
C LEU A 391 39.05 -0.93 -5.51
N THR A 392 40.21 -0.99 -4.85
CA THR A 392 40.46 -0.20 -3.64
C THR A 392 40.72 1.26 -4.05
N GLY A 393 39.67 2.07 -4.04
CA GLY A 393 39.76 3.52 -4.19
C GLY A 393 38.74 4.09 -5.16
N GLY A 394 38.06 5.15 -4.72
CA GLY A 394 37.07 5.90 -5.48
C GLY A 394 36.30 6.84 -4.57
N CYS A 395 35.94 6.37 -3.37
CA CYS A 395 35.21 7.16 -2.39
C CYS A 395 36.09 8.03 -1.51
N ARG A 396 35.51 9.11 -0.95
CA ARG A 396 36.23 10.01 -0.05
C ARG A 396 36.51 9.32 1.28
N SER A 397 37.44 9.90 2.04
CA SER A 397 37.77 9.41 3.38
C SER A 397 36.52 9.42 4.28
N GLY A 398 36.02 8.23 4.63
CA GLY A 398 34.82 8.05 5.46
C GLY A 398 33.59 7.52 4.70
N GLU A 399 33.67 7.41 3.37
CA GLU A 399 32.64 6.83 2.51
C GLU A 399 33.00 5.41 2.06
N TYR A 400 31.98 4.63 1.70
CA TYR A 400 32.07 3.23 1.29
C TYR A 400 31.45 3.04 -0.09
N CYS A 401 32.08 2.20 -0.92
CA CYS A 401 31.53 1.85 -2.22
C CYS A 401 30.50 0.72 -2.08
N VAL A 402 29.25 0.95 -2.50
CA VAL A 402 28.18 -0.06 -2.46
C VAL A 402 28.03 -0.80 -3.80
N PRO A 403 27.43 -2.01 -3.82
CA PRO A 403 27.04 -2.67 -5.05
C PRO A 403 26.21 -1.73 -5.95
N GLY A 404 26.60 -1.59 -7.22
CA GLY A 404 26.07 -0.55 -8.13
C GLY A 404 27.04 0.62 -8.37
N GLY A 405 28.11 0.72 -7.58
CA GLY A 405 29.23 1.63 -7.85
C GLY A 405 29.02 3.05 -7.35
N PHE A 406 28.36 3.23 -6.20
CA PHE A 406 28.14 4.53 -5.57
C PHE A 406 28.84 4.63 -4.21
N CYS A 407 29.31 5.83 -3.86
CA CYS A 407 29.87 6.11 -2.55
C CYS A 407 28.79 6.56 -1.55
N THR A 408 28.72 5.93 -0.37
CA THR A 408 27.79 6.30 0.72
C THR A 408 28.50 6.48 2.06
N LEU A 409 27.95 7.34 2.93
CA LEU A 409 28.38 7.51 4.32
C LEU A 409 27.69 6.53 5.28
N ASP A 410 26.62 5.88 4.84
CA ASP A 410 25.84 4.98 5.68
C ASP A 410 26.58 3.65 5.85
N GLN A 411 27.06 3.41 7.08
CA GLN A 411 27.48 2.09 7.52
C GLN A 411 26.20 1.31 7.84
N GLY A 412 25.67 0.56 6.86
CA GLY A 412 24.39 -0.12 6.97
C GLY A 412 24.25 -1.00 8.22
N ASP A 413 23.34 -0.61 9.11
CA ASP A 413 23.03 -1.35 10.36
C ASP A 413 21.67 -2.08 10.31
N SER A 414 21.01 -2.13 9.15
CA SER A 414 19.81 -2.94 8.93
C SER A 414 19.61 -3.17 7.43
N ALA A 415 20.05 -4.33 6.93
CA ALA A 415 20.02 -4.65 5.51
C ALA A 415 18.71 -5.35 5.12
N SER A 416 17.93 -4.70 4.26
CA SER A 416 16.84 -5.29 3.45
C SER A 416 17.38 -6.36 2.49
N GLU A 417 16.51 -7.15 1.86
CA GLU A 417 16.92 -8.03 0.76
C GLU A 417 17.64 -7.22 -0.34
N GLY A 418 18.86 -7.63 -0.71
CA GLY A 418 19.71 -6.90 -1.67
C GLY A 418 20.72 -5.91 -1.06
N GLU A 419 20.66 -5.63 0.25
CA GLU A 419 21.64 -4.78 0.94
C GLU A 419 22.87 -5.58 1.43
N PRO A 420 24.02 -4.92 1.63
CA PRO A 420 25.21 -5.60 2.09
C PRO A 420 25.03 -6.16 3.50
N CYS A 421 25.41 -7.42 3.68
CA CYS A 421 25.33 -8.12 4.96
C CYS A 421 26.73 -8.38 5.54
N THR A 422 26.80 -8.50 6.85
CA THR A 422 28.04 -8.36 7.62
C THR A 422 28.47 -9.64 8.36
N GLU A 423 27.80 -10.77 8.14
CA GLU A 423 28.04 -12.05 8.84
C GLU A 423 28.67 -13.14 7.93
N PRO A 424 29.33 -14.19 8.48
CA PRO A 424 29.82 -15.32 7.70
C PRO A 424 28.72 -16.00 6.88
N ASP A 425 29.15 -16.57 5.76
CA ASP A 425 28.31 -17.29 4.81
C ASP A 425 27.36 -18.26 5.54
N GLY A 426 26.05 -18.07 5.34
CA GLY A 426 25.02 -18.90 5.97
C GLY A 426 24.35 -18.34 7.24
N MET A 427 24.66 -17.13 7.72
CA MET A 427 23.96 -16.51 8.86
C MET A 427 22.79 -15.60 8.46
N LEU A 428 21.79 -15.52 9.35
CA LEU A 428 20.60 -14.69 9.15
C LEU A 428 20.94 -13.20 9.31
N CYS A 429 20.60 -12.38 8.32
CA CYS A 429 20.79 -10.93 8.37
C CYS A 429 19.65 -10.29 9.19
N GLY A 430 19.98 -9.44 10.19
CA GLY A 430 18.98 -8.67 10.96
C GLY A 430 19.12 -8.63 12.50
N LEU A 431 20.23 -9.09 13.11
CA LEU A 431 20.36 -9.17 14.58
C LEU A 431 21.68 -8.54 15.12
N LEU A 432 21.62 -7.24 15.42
CA LEU A 432 22.41 -6.41 16.36
C LEU A 432 23.88 -6.73 16.77
N TYR A 433 24.74 -5.73 16.51
CA TYR A 433 26.03 -5.29 17.12
C TYR A 433 27.35 -6.06 16.88
N GLY A 434 28.21 -5.48 16.03
CA GLY A 434 29.66 -5.69 15.97
C GLY A 434 30.29 -4.98 14.76
N GLU A 435 31.53 -4.51 14.83
CA GLU A 435 32.25 -3.98 13.67
C GLU A 435 32.49 -5.10 12.60
N PHE A 436 32.64 -4.73 11.30
CA PHE A 436 33.39 -5.41 10.19
C PHE A 436 32.62 -6.04 8.97
N TYR A 437 33.37 -6.51 7.94
CA TYR A 437 33.19 -6.34 6.47
C TYR A 437 32.52 -7.47 5.60
N THR A 438 31.76 -7.05 4.56
CA THR A 438 31.45 -7.64 3.19
C THR A 438 30.54 -8.89 3.01
N GLY A 439 29.38 -8.70 2.35
CA GLY A 439 28.42 -9.71 1.82
C GLY A 439 27.14 -9.05 1.24
N VAL A 440 26.16 -9.78 0.67
CA VAL A 440 24.78 -9.31 0.34
C VAL A 440 23.72 -10.25 0.92
N CYS A 441 22.64 -9.70 1.50
CA CYS A 441 21.52 -10.45 2.05
C CYS A 441 20.63 -11.00 0.93
N LEU A 442 20.61 -12.33 0.76
CA LEU A 442 19.75 -13.06 -0.17
C LEU A 442 18.98 -14.13 0.61
N ASP A 443 17.65 -14.16 0.50
CA ASP A 443 16.80 -15.10 1.27
C ASP A 443 17.12 -15.09 2.78
N GLN A 444 17.24 -13.89 3.37
CA GLN A 444 17.64 -13.64 4.77
C GLN A 444 19.03 -14.15 5.14
N THR A 445 19.81 -14.68 4.21
CA THR A 445 21.10 -15.30 4.48
C THR A 445 22.22 -14.44 3.92
N CYS A 446 23.28 -14.24 4.70
CA CYS A 446 24.41 -13.45 4.22
C CYS A 446 25.25 -14.27 3.24
N MET A 447 25.41 -13.77 2.02
CA MET A 447 26.18 -14.44 0.97
C MET A 447 27.39 -13.60 0.55
N TRP A 448 28.54 -14.26 0.31
CA TRP A 448 29.75 -13.59 -0.15
C TRP A 448 29.64 -13.27 -1.64
N LEU A 449 29.81 -12.00 -2.02
CA LEU A 449 29.88 -11.63 -3.43
C LEU A 449 31.17 -12.13 -4.08
N CYS A 450 31.08 -12.52 -5.34
CA CYS A 450 32.20 -12.97 -6.15
C CYS A 450 32.06 -12.53 -7.60
N ARG A 451 33.18 -12.48 -8.32
CA ARG A 451 33.17 -12.28 -9.77
C ARG A 451 32.91 -13.61 -10.47
N PRO A 452 32.04 -13.65 -11.49
CA PRO A 452 31.90 -14.83 -12.34
C PRO A 452 33.25 -15.24 -12.94
N GLY A 453 33.76 -16.42 -12.55
CA GLY A 453 35.09 -16.92 -12.94
C GLY A 453 36.28 -16.39 -12.13
N GLY A 454 36.04 -15.56 -11.12
CA GLY A 454 37.04 -15.09 -10.15
C GLY A 454 37.37 -16.13 -9.08
N SER A 455 38.49 -15.95 -8.38
CA SER A 455 38.91 -16.77 -7.23
C SER A 455 38.43 -16.19 -5.90
N ASP A 456 37.33 -15.43 -5.93
CA ASP A 456 36.85 -14.66 -4.77
C ASP A 456 36.18 -15.56 -3.72
N CYS A 457 35.75 -16.76 -4.10
CA CYS A 457 35.18 -17.75 -3.19
C CYS A 457 36.27 -18.57 -2.49
N ALA A 458 36.31 -18.48 -1.16
CA ALA A 458 37.23 -19.27 -0.34
C ALA A 458 36.96 -20.79 -0.45
N GLN A 459 35.69 -21.16 -0.61
CA GLN A 459 35.21 -22.49 -0.97
C GLN A 459 34.00 -22.31 -1.90
N GLY A 460 33.81 -23.20 -2.88
CA GLY A 460 32.63 -23.17 -3.75
C GLY A 460 32.83 -22.56 -5.14
N THR A 461 31.72 -22.38 -5.86
CA THR A 461 31.68 -21.75 -7.19
C THR A 461 30.85 -20.49 -7.17
N CYS A 462 31.31 -19.45 -7.86
CA CYS A 462 30.56 -18.21 -8.02
C CYS A 462 29.33 -18.42 -8.90
N GLN A 463 28.12 -18.27 -8.35
CA GLN A 463 26.85 -18.29 -9.08
C GLN A 463 26.41 -16.86 -9.40
N ALA A 464 26.03 -16.59 -10.64
CA ALA A 464 25.56 -15.27 -11.04
C ALA A 464 24.22 -14.91 -10.36
N ILE A 465 24.08 -13.67 -9.92
CA ILE A 465 22.80 -13.14 -9.43
C ILE A 465 21.99 -12.71 -10.66
N VAL A 466 20.78 -13.26 -10.81
CA VAL A 466 19.89 -12.88 -11.91
C VAL A 466 19.47 -11.42 -11.72
N GLY A 467 19.76 -10.56 -12.69
CA GLY A 467 19.40 -9.13 -12.68
C GLY A 467 20.52 -8.17 -12.28
N TYR A 468 21.68 -8.67 -11.83
CA TYR A 468 22.85 -7.84 -11.50
C TYR A 468 24.06 -8.25 -12.35
N GLU A 469 24.37 -7.47 -13.39
CA GLU A 469 25.48 -7.77 -14.29
C GLU A 469 26.83 -7.72 -13.56
N GLY A 470 27.61 -8.80 -13.69
CA GLY A 470 28.97 -8.87 -13.14
C GLY A 470 29.06 -9.22 -11.65
N LEU A 471 27.93 -9.42 -10.96
CA LEU A 471 27.89 -9.86 -9.56
C LEU A 471 27.40 -11.32 -9.48
N GLY A 472 28.12 -12.13 -8.71
CA GLY A 472 27.68 -13.44 -8.27
C GLY A 472 27.83 -13.61 -6.77
N TYR A 473 27.35 -14.72 -6.23
CA TYR A 473 27.58 -15.13 -4.85
C TYR A 473 28.31 -16.47 -4.78
N CYS A 474 29.09 -16.67 -3.71
CA CYS A 474 29.76 -17.92 -3.43
C CYS A 474 28.75 -18.96 -2.92
N GLN A 475 28.73 -20.14 -3.54
CA GLN A 475 27.95 -21.29 -3.11
C GLN A 475 28.84 -22.51 -2.87
#